data_AF-A0A2E9AJL4-F1
#
_entry.id   AF-A0A2E9AJL4-F1
#
_cell.length_a   1.000
_cell.length_b   1.000
_cell.length_c   1.000
_cell.angle_alpha   90.00
_cell.angle_beta   90.00
_cell.angle_gamma   90.00
#
_symmetry.space_group_name_H-M   'P 1'
#
loop_
_entity.id
_entity.type
_entity.pdbx_description
1 polymer ?
#
loop_
_entity_poly.entity_id
_entity_poly.type
_entity_poly.pdbx_seq_one_letter_code
_entity_poly.pdbx_strand_id
1 'polypeptide(L)'
;MFNRIRRRVRRLIEPNAAAAAPRDTTVQLRLPSPYGGAPWLTATVAISATPRGQGEALRLRAHVDGALRLPAAGAERPRLALDAGASRGLIRQGRSAAAAVARNVIERLPAQPLEQLASKRWRTWLDVQLSTSPLDEGAQALMPEPLRGIYGGGLPRSGTGEPRIGVWSGPAGGRSGGVAQLVLLQLDERDLGRSRGRNGRSAFNLNASVAQVVEPLREDDERD
;
A
#
# COMPACT_ATOMS: atom_id res chain seq x y z
N MET A 1 -28.29 14.87 -5.04
CA MET A 1 -27.89 13.54 -4.49
C MET A 1 -26.57 13.56 -3.72
N PHE A 2 -25.56 14.34 -4.13
CA PHE A 2 -24.25 14.45 -3.46
C PHE A 2 -24.26 14.90 -1.98
N ASN A 3 -25.28 15.64 -1.55
CA ASN A 3 -25.39 16.11 -0.16
C ASN A 3 -25.76 15.01 0.87
N ARG A 4 -26.33 13.87 0.44
CA ARG A 4 -26.62 12.75 1.36
C ARG A 4 -25.37 11.90 1.66
N ILE A 5 -24.44 11.82 0.70
CA ILE A 5 -23.16 11.10 0.89
C ILE A 5 -22.25 11.88 1.85
N ARG A 6 -22.16 13.21 1.69
CA ARG A 6 -21.40 14.07 2.62
C ARG A 6 -21.87 13.96 4.08
N ARG A 7 -23.18 13.82 4.32
CA ARG A 7 -23.73 13.68 5.69
C ARG A 7 -23.41 12.31 6.32
N ARG A 8 -23.30 11.24 5.54
CA ARG A 8 -22.88 9.92 6.06
C ARG A 8 -21.40 9.87 6.39
N VAL A 9 -20.56 10.50 5.57
CA VAL A 9 -19.11 10.61 5.85
C VAL A 9 -18.88 11.48 7.09
N ARG A 10 -19.66 12.56 7.27
CA ARG A 10 -19.53 13.43 8.45
C ARG A 10 -19.99 12.76 9.75
N ARG A 11 -20.99 11.87 9.72
CA ARG A 11 -21.41 11.08 10.90
C ARG A 11 -20.41 10.01 11.33
N LEU A 12 -19.50 9.59 10.45
CA LEU A 12 -18.37 8.72 10.83
C LEU A 12 -17.22 9.50 11.48
N ILE A 13 -17.26 10.84 11.43
CA ILE A 13 -16.19 11.76 11.85
C ILE A 13 -16.62 12.62 13.06
N GLU A 14 -17.81 12.40 13.64
CA GLU A 14 -18.14 13.02 14.93
C GLU A 14 -17.51 12.22 16.10
N PRO A 15 -16.76 12.88 17.00
CA PRO A 15 -16.07 12.23 18.09
C PRO A 15 -17.08 11.88 19.18
N ASN A 16 -17.53 10.63 19.20
CA ASN A 16 -18.21 10.10 20.37
C ASN A 16 -17.15 9.89 21.46
N ALA A 17 -17.01 10.87 22.35
CA ALA A 17 -16.06 10.90 23.48
C ALA A 17 -16.43 9.92 24.61
N ALA A 18 -17.01 8.77 24.26
CA ALA A 18 -17.34 7.68 25.17
C ALA A 18 -16.51 6.46 24.74
N ALA A 19 -15.43 6.19 25.49
CA ALA A 19 -14.58 5.00 25.42
C ALA A 19 -14.40 4.44 24.00
N ALA A 20 -13.64 5.15 23.16
CA ALA A 20 -13.33 4.64 21.83
C ALA A 20 -12.57 3.31 21.98
N ALA A 21 -13.19 2.23 21.52
CA ALA A 21 -12.55 0.93 21.43
C ALA A 21 -11.56 0.91 20.25
N PRO A 22 -10.52 0.06 20.28
CA PRO A 22 -9.69 -0.20 19.11
C PRO A 22 -10.54 -0.52 17.88
N ARG A 23 -10.21 0.06 16.73
CA ARG A 23 -10.91 -0.17 15.46
C ARG A 23 -9.92 -0.71 14.44
N ASP A 24 -10.19 -1.92 13.96
CA ASP A 24 -9.42 -2.54 12.91
C ASP A 24 -10.30 -2.77 11.68
N THR A 25 -9.77 -2.49 10.50
CA THR A 25 -10.45 -2.69 9.22
C THR A 25 -9.44 -3.18 8.20
N THR A 26 -9.75 -4.28 7.52
CA THR A 26 -8.93 -4.81 6.43
C THR A 26 -9.76 -4.88 5.15
N VAL A 27 -9.19 -4.39 4.05
CA VAL A 27 -9.77 -4.42 2.71
C VAL A 27 -8.80 -5.15 1.80
N GLN A 28 -9.31 -6.12 1.05
CA GLN A 28 -8.54 -6.85 0.04
C GLN A 28 -9.15 -6.60 -1.34
N LEU A 29 -8.30 -6.20 -2.28
CA LEU A 29 -8.60 -6.03 -3.69
C LEU A 29 -7.81 -7.09 -4.47
N ARG A 30 -8.47 -7.75 -5.42
CA ARG A 30 -7.83 -8.71 -6.33
C ARG A 30 -8.27 -8.43 -7.76
N LEU A 31 -7.31 -8.18 -8.64
CA LEU A 31 -7.52 -8.10 -10.09
C LEU A 31 -7.21 -9.47 -10.69
N PRO A 32 -8.20 -10.23 -11.17
CA PRO A 32 -7.95 -11.52 -11.80
C PRO A 32 -7.20 -11.37 -13.12
N SER A 33 -6.39 -12.36 -13.48
CA SER A 33 -5.82 -12.48 -14.81
C SER A 33 -6.94 -12.82 -15.81
N PRO A 34 -7.11 -12.06 -16.91
CA PRO A 34 -8.07 -12.38 -17.95
C PRO A 34 -7.70 -13.68 -18.69
N TYR A 35 -6.42 -14.05 -18.69
CA TYR A 35 -5.90 -15.24 -19.37
C TYR A 35 -5.94 -16.52 -18.50
N GLY A 36 -6.48 -16.44 -17.28
CA GLY A 36 -6.39 -17.52 -16.28
C GLY A 36 -5.09 -17.46 -15.48
N GLY A 37 -4.96 -18.34 -14.48
CA GLY A 37 -3.81 -18.39 -13.57
C GLY A 37 -3.86 -17.41 -12.40
N ALA A 38 -2.68 -17.08 -11.86
CA ALA A 38 -2.50 -16.16 -10.74
C ALA A 38 -3.09 -14.76 -11.03
N PRO A 39 -3.59 -14.03 -10.01
CA PRO A 39 -4.11 -12.68 -10.21
C PRO A 39 -2.98 -11.73 -10.62
N TRP A 40 -3.27 -10.80 -11.53
CA TRP A 40 -2.30 -9.79 -11.94
C TRP A 40 -1.95 -8.81 -10.83
N LEU A 41 -2.89 -8.56 -9.93
CA LEU A 41 -2.70 -7.64 -8.81
C LEU A 41 -3.47 -8.15 -7.60
N THR A 42 -2.79 -8.19 -6.46
CA THR A 42 -3.41 -8.32 -5.15
C THR A 42 -2.98 -7.13 -4.30
N ALA A 43 -3.95 -6.43 -3.72
CA ALA A 43 -3.69 -5.35 -2.78
C ALA A 43 -4.44 -5.62 -1.48
N THR A 44 -3.75 -5.55 -0.36
CA THR A 44 -4.33 -5.66 0.98
C THR A 44 -4.04 -4.39 1.73
N VAL A 45 -5.06 -3.76 2.32
CA VAL A 45 -4.93 -2.56 3.13
C VAL A 45 -5.56 -2.84 4.50
N ALA A 46 -4.78 -2.69 5.56
CA ALA A 46 -5.21 -2.81 6.95
C ALA A 46 -5.06 -1.47 7.65
N ILE A 47 -6.11 -1.00 8.30
CA ILE A 47 -6.16 0.22 9.08
C ILE A 47 -6.50 -0.18 10.51
N SER A 48 -5.67 0.22 11.46
CA SER A 48 -5.90 0.04 12.89
C SER A 48 -5.82 1.38 13.61
N ALA A 49 -6.79 1.67 14.47
CA ALA A 49 -6.85 2.87 15.28
C ALA A 49 -7.01 2.50 16.75
N THR A 50 -6.07 2.93 17.58
CA THR A 50 -6.05 2.66 19.02
C THR A 50 -6.01 3.99 19.78
N PRO A 51 -7.05 4.29 20.56
CA PRO A 51 -7.02 5.43 21.47
C PRO A 51 -5.95 5.26 22.55
N ARG A 52 -5.23 6.34 22.86
CA ARG A 52 -4.24 6.42 23.94
C ARG A 52 -4.63 7.56 24.86
N GLY A 53 -4.34 7.48 26.16
CA GLY A 53 -4.94 8.37 27.17
C GLY A 53 -5.04 9.88 26.84
N GLN A 54 -4.07 10.45 26.11
CA GLN A 54 -4.09 11.85 25.65
C GLN A 54 -4.09 12.04 24.12
N GLY A 55 -4.47 11.03 23.34
CA GLY A 55 -4.50 11.09 21.88
C GLY A 55 -4.97 9.79 21.20
N GLU A 56 -4.56 9.59 19.97
CA GLU A 56 -4.90 8.43 19.16
C GLU A 56 -3.66 7.98 18.39
N ALA A 57 -3.47 6.68 18.28
CA ALA A 57 -2.49 6.08 17.39
C ALA A 57 -3.23 5.39 16.23
N LEU A 58 -2.90 5.78 15.01
CA LEU A 58 -3.43 5.19 13.78
C LEU A 58 -2.28 4.52 13.03
N ARG A 59 -2.54 3.33 12.49
CA ARG A 59 -1.60 2.60 11.64
C ARG A 59 -2.29 2.10 10.39
N LEU A 60 -1.74 2.46 9.25
CA LEU A 60 -2.15 2.03 7.92
C LEU A 60 -1.04 1.12 7.37
N ARG A 61 -1.37 -0.12 7.08
CA ARG A 61 -0.49 -1.07 6.38
C ARG A 61 -1.09 -1.38 5.03
N ALA A 62 -0.33 -1.25 3.96
CA ALA A 62 -0.73 -1.74 2.65
C ALA A 62 0.34 -2.67 2.07
N HIS A 63 -0.11 -3.71 1.40
CA HIS A 63 0.73 -4.63 0.65
C HIS A 63 0.14 -4.79 -0.74
N VAL A 64 0.93 -4.49 -1.77
CA VAL A 64 0.56 -4.59 -3.17
C VAL A 64 1.53 -5.53 -3.85
N ASP A 65 1.04 -6.65 -4.38
CA ASP A 65 1.81 -7.59 -5.20
C ASP A 65 1.20 -7.59 -6.61
N GLY A 66 2.03 -7.32 -7.60
CA GLY A 66 1.62 -7.30 -8.99
C GLY A 66 2.60 -8.06 -9.89
N ALA A 67 2.02 -8.83 -10.79
CA ALA A 67 2.70 -9.59 -11.81
C ALA A 67 1.82 -9.60 -13.06
N LEU A 68 2.07 -8.67 -13.98
CA LEU A 68 1.36 -8.66 -15.25
C LEU A 68 1.95 -9.79 -16.11
N ARG A 69 1.12 -10.71 -16.59
CA ARG A 69 1.53 -11.71 -17.59
C ARG A 69 0.77 -11.47 -18.87
N LEU A 70 1.50 -11.13 -19.93
CA LEU A 70 0.96 -11.03 -21.27
C LEU A 70 1.41 -12.26 -22.07
N PRO A 71 0.52 -12.88 -22.88
CA PRO A 71 0.94 -13.93 -23.80
C PRO A 71 1.94 -13.37 -24.83
N ALA A 72 2.90 -14.19 -25.26
CA ALA A 72 3.92 -13.80 -26.23
C ALA A 72 3.28 -13.26 -27.54
N ALA A 73 3.87 -12.20 -28.08
CA ALA A 73 3.41 -11.61 -29.34
C ALA A 73 3.53 -12.64 -30.48
N GLY A 74 2.39 -13.03 -31.07
CA GLY A 74 2.33 -13.98 -32.19
C GLY A 74 1.85 -15.39 -31.83
N ALA A 75 1.70 -15.74 -30.54
CA ALA A 75 0.89 -16.88 -30.17
C ALA A 75 -0.59 -16.56 -30.52
N GLU A 76 -1.34 -17.54 -31.05
CA GLU A 76 -2.82 -17.43 -31.10
C GLU A 76 -3.27 -16.97 -29.72
N ARG A 77 -3.76 -15.74 -29.58
CA ARG A 77 -4.25 -15.23 -28.29
C ARG A 77 -5.30 -16.24 -27.83
N PRO A 78 -5.02 -17.08 -26.82
CA PRO A 78 -5.95 -18.13 -26.47
C PRO A 78 -7.26 -17.46 -26.13
N ARG A 79 -8.37 -17.95 -26.70
CA ARG A 79 -9.70 -17.57 -26.23
C ARG A 79 -9.68 -17.73 -24.72
N LEU A 80 -9.92 -16.62 -24.02
CA LEU A 80 -9.74 -16.46 -22.58
C LEU A 80 -10.30 -17.68 -21.84
N ALA A 81 -9.61 -18.18 -20.80
CA ALA A 81 -10.10 -19.28 -19.97
C ALA A 81 -11.50 -19.01 -19.37
N LEU A 82 -11.93 -17.75 -19.32
CA LEU A 82 -13.27 -17.30 -18.91
C LEU A 82 -14.38 -17.66 -19.91
N ASP A 83 -14.06 -18.10 -21.13
CA ASP A 83 -15.02 -18.61 -22.11
C ASP A 83 -15.19 -20.14 -22.06
N ALA A 84 -14.32 -20.88 -21.36
CA ALA A 84 -14.31 -22.35 -21.37
C ALA A 84 -15.20 -23.03 -20.30
N GLY A 85 -15.88 -22.27 -19.42
CA GLY A 85 -16.68 -22.81 -18.32
C GLY A 85 -18.17 -22.53 -18.45
N ALA A 86 -18.93 -23.48 -19.01
CA ALA A 86 -20.39 -23.44 -19.08
C ALA A 86 -21.04 -23.68 -17.69
N SER A 87 -21.17 -22.64 -16.87
CA SER A 87 -22.00 -22.69 -15.65
C SER A 87 -22.80 -21.40 -15.44
N ARG A 88 -24.13 -21.53 -15.35
CA ARG A 88 -25.16 -20.48 -15.32
C ARG A 88 -25.16 -19.68 -14.01
N GLY A 89 -25.03 -18.34 -14.05
CA GLY A 89 -25.30 -17.48 -12.89
C GLY A 89 -24.87 -16.00 -13.03
N LEU A 90 -25.63 -15.09 -12.39
CA LEU A 90 -25.49 -13.61 -12.36
C LEU A 90 -24.08 -13.07 -12.02
N ILE A 91 -23.25 -13.89 -11.39
CA ILE A 91 -21.84 -13.61 -11.11
C ILE A 91 -21.03 -13.45 -12.42
N ARG A 92 -21.47 -14.03 -13.54
CA ARG A 92 -20.83 -13.91 -14.85
C ARG A 92 -20.98 -12.53 -15.47
N GLN A 93 -22.13 -11.84 -15.34
CA GLN A 93 -22.32 -10.51 -15.96
C GLN A 93 -21.38 -9.45 -15.37
N GLY A 94 -21.15 -9.48 -14.05
CA GLY A 94 -20.18 -8.61 -13.40
C GLY A 94 -18.74 -8.93 -13.80
N ARG A 95 -18.39 -10.22 -13.92
CA ARG A 95 -17.04 -10.67 -14.31
C ARG A 95 -16.74 -10.44 -15.80
N SER A 96 -17.72 -10.65 -16.69
CA SER A 96 -17.58 -10.41 -18.13
C SER A 96 -17.50 -8.92 -18.46
N ALA A 97 -18.24 -8.07 -17.73
CA ALA A 97 -18.13 -6.62 -17.88
C ALA A 97 -16.77 -6.10 -17.41
N ALA A 98 -16.25 -6.60 -16.28
CA ALA A 98 -14.91 -6.26 -15.81
C ALA A 98 -13.81 -6.69 -16.79
N ALA A 99 -13.93 -7.88 -17.37
CA ALA A 99 -13.01 -8.36 -18.40
C ALA A 99 -13.07 -7.52 -19.70
N ALA A 100 -14.27 -7.10 -20.13
CA ALA A 100 -14.45 -6.23 -21.29
C ALA A 100 -13.90 -4.81 -21.09
N VAL A 101 -14.05 -4.25 -19.88
CA VAL A 101 -13.45 -2.96 -19.51
C VAL A 101 -11.93 -3.08 -19.46
N ALA A 102 -11.40 -4.13 -18.84
CA ALA A 102 -9.96 -4.39 -18.84
C ALA A 102 -9.41 -4.52 -20.27
N ARG A 103 -10.11 -5.23 -21.16
CA ARG A 103 -9.76 -5.35 -22.58
C ARG A 103 -9.65 -3.99 -23.28
N ASN A 104 -10.66 -3.14 -23.15
CA ASN A 104 -10.67 -1.82 -23.78
C ASN A 104 -9.57 -0.89 -23.28
N VAL A 105 -9.18 -1.02 -22.01
CA VAL A 105 -8.08 -0.23 -21.45
C VAL A 105 -6.73 -0.76 -21.94
N ILE A 106 -6.53 -2.08 -21.96
CA ILE A 106 -5.26 -2.71 -22.38
C ILE A 106 -5.01 -2.53 -23.87
N GLU A 107 -6.03 -2.69 -24.72
CA GLU A 107 -5.91 -2.50 -26.17
C GLU A 107 -5.58 -1.05 -26.57
N ARG A 108 -5.82 -0.08 -25.68
CA ARG A 108 -5.55 1.35 -25.90
C ARG A 108 -4.20 1.81 -25.34
N LEU A 109 -3.54 0.98 -24.55
CA LEU A 109 -2.23 1.29 -23.99
C LEU A 109 -1.14 0.86 -25.00
N PRO A 110 -0.10 1.69 -25.22
CA PRO A 110 1.00 1.31 -26.10
C PRO A 110 1.66 0.01 -25.62
N ALA A 111 1.98 -0.88 -26.56
CA ALA A 111 2.47 -2.24 -26.24
C ALA A 111 3.81 -2.26 -25.49
N GLN A 112 4.72 -1.33 -25.79
CA GLN A 112 6.07 -1.27 -25.20
C GLN A 112 6.08 -1.12 -23.66
N PRO A 113 5.38 -0.15 -23.02
CA PRO A 113 5.36 -0.07 -21.57
C PRO A 113 4.65 -1.28 -20.92
N LEU A 114 3.66 -1.86 -21.61
CA LEU A 114 2.97 -3.06 -21.16
C LEU A 114 3.90 -4.28 -21.15
N GLU A 115 4.78 -4.45 -22.15
CA GLU A 115 5.79 -5.51 -22.20
C GLU A 115 6.85 -5.36 -21.10
N GLN A 116 7.28 -4.14 -20.79
CA GLN A 116 8.21 -3.87 -19.68
C GLN A 116 7.60 -4.16 -18.30
N LEU A 117 6.30 -3.90 -18.14
CA LEU A 117 5.55 -4.28 -16.94
C LEU A 117 5.27 -5.79 -16.91
N ALA A 118 5.05 -6.42 -18.06
CA ALA A 118 4.75 -7.85 -18.15
C ALA A 118 5.96 -8.75 -17.90
N SER A 119 7.17 -8.21 -17.97
CA SER A 119 8.42 -8.94 -17.69
C SER A 119 8.87 -8.83 -16.23
N LYS A 120 8.11 -8.13 -15.38
CA LYS A 120 8.50 -7.84 -14.00
C LYS A 120 7.40 -8.20 -13.02
N ARG A 121 7.83 -8.65 -11.84
CA ARG A 121 7.02 -8.70 -10.63
C ARG A 121 7.42 -7.54 -9.74
N TRP A 122 6.43 -6.85 -9.18
CA TRP A 122 6.66 -5.81 -8.20
C TRP A 122 5.89 -6.14 -6.92
N ARG A 123 6.56 -5.97 -5.79
CA ARG A 123 5.95 -6.08 -4.46
C ARG A 123 6.24 -4.80 -3.71
N THR A 124 5.19 -4.19 -3.16
CA THR A 124 5.28 -2.94 -2.42
C THR A 124 4.62 -3.10 -1.06
N TRP A 125 5.34 -2.76 0.00
CA TRP A 125 4.84 -2.65 1.36
C TRP A 125 4.86 -1.19 1.78
N LEU A 126 3.75 -0.72 2.35
CA LEU A 126 3.58 0.59 2.94
C LEU A 126 3.17 0.40 4.40
N ASP A 127 3.83 1.06 5.33
CA ASP A 127 3.41 1.15 6.73
C ASP A 127 3.48 2.61 7.16
N VAL A 128 2.34 3.18 7.52
CA VAL A 128 2.20 4.56 8.00
C VAL A 128 1.63 4.51 9.40
N GLN A 129 2.38 5.06 10.36
CA GLN A 129 1.99 5.19 11.75
C GLN A 129 1.88 6.67 12.10
N LEU A 130 0.75 7.05 12.66
CA LEU A 130 0.44 8.38 13.12
C LEU A 130 0.10 8.31 14.60
N SER A 131 0.59 9.24 15.42
CA SER A 131 0.23 9.37 16.82
C SER A 131 -0.01 10.83 17.17
N THR A 132 -1.16 11.12 17.77
CA THR A 132 -1.48 12.42 18.37
C THR A 132 -1.23 12.46 19.88
N SER A 133 -0.88 11.31 20.49
CA SER A 133 -0.42 11.26 21.87
C SER A 133 1.06 11.66 21.96
N PRO A 134 1.49 12.32 23.05
CA PRO A 134 2.90 12.58 23.31
C PRO A 134 3.68 11.26 23.40
N LEU A 135 4.84 11.23 22.73
CA LEU A 135 5.77 10.12 22.71
C LEU A 135 7.13 10.64 23.19
N ASP A 136 7.80 9.91 24.07
CA ASP A 136 9.06 10.35 24.67
C ASP A 136 10.17 10.54 23.62
N GLU A 137 10.25 9.62 22.66
CA GLU A 137 11.18 9.68 21.51
C GLU A 137 10.55 10.30 20.25
N GLY A 138 9.36 10.89 20.35
CA GLY A 138 8.64 11.47 19.21
C GLY A 138 8.32 10.45 18.11
N ALA A 139 8.48 10.83 16.84
CA ALA A 139 8.22 9.95 15.69
C ALA A 139 9.13 8.70 15.64
N GLN A 140 10.28 8.72 16.30
CA GLN A 140 11.18 7.57 16.40
C GLN A 140 10.56 6.42 17.20
N ALA A 141 9.73 6.72 18.20
CA ALA A 141 9.00 5.70 18.95
C ALA A 141 8.01 4.90 18.08
N LEU A 142 7.66 5.40 16.89
CA LEU A 142 6.82 4.71 15.91
C LEU A 142 7.61 3.86 14.90
N MET A 143 8.95 3.88 14.96
CA MET A 143 9.79 3.10 14.05
C MET A 143 9.61 1.60 14.28
N PRO A 144 9.36 0.79 13.22
CA PRO A 144 9.36 -0.66 13.32
C PRO A 144 10.68 -1.19 13.87
N GLU A 145 10.61 -2.20 14.74
CA GLU A 145 11.79 -2.77 15.42
C GLU A 145 12.90 -3.23 14.45
N PRO A 146 12.62 -3.92 13.33
CA PRO A 146 13.66 -4.33 12.39
C PRO A 146 14.43 -3.15 11.80
N LEU A 147 13.77 -2.00 11.64
CA LEU A 147 14.39 -0.78 11.11
C LEU A 147 15.16 -0.02 12.18
N ARG A 148 14.84 -0.19 13.48
CA ARG A 148 15.65 0.34 14.58
C ARG A 148 17.02 -0.31 14.65
N GLY A 149 17.13 -1.60 14.35
CA GLY A 149 18.43 -2.27 14.26
C GLY A 149 19.33 -1.72 13.15
N ILE A 150 18.74 -1.28 12.04
CA ILE A 150 19.47 -0.77 10.86
C ILE A 150 19.83 0.71 11.01
N TYR A 151 18.86 1.54 11.42
CA TYR A 151 19.01 2.99 11.51
C TYR A 151 19.36 3.48 12.91
N GLY A 152 19.44 2.58 13.89
CA GLY A 152 19.84 2.89 15.27
C GLY A 152 19.03 4.02 15.91
N GLY A 153 19.76 5.04 16.34
CA GLY A 153 19.26 6.19 17.10
C GLY A 153 18.43 7.20 16.30
N GLY A 154 18.14 6.96 15.02
CA GLY A 154 17.19 7.76 14.25
C GLY A 154 17.59 7.96 12.79
N LEU A 155 16.66 8.49 12.01
CA LEU A 155 16.91 8.86 10.62
C LEU A 155 17.66 10.19 10.51
N PRO A 156 18.50 10.38 9.48
CA PRO A 156 19.23 11.63 9.29
C PRO A 156 18.28 12.80 9.02
N ARG A 157 18.71 14.00 9.41
CA ARG A 157 18.04 15.27 9.12
C ARG A 157 18.86 16.06 8.12
N SER A 158 18.20 16.58 7.09
CA SER A 158 18.81 17.49 6.11
C SER A 158 18.97 18.92 6.68
N GLY A 159 18.10 19.33 7.60
CA GLY A 159 18.16 20.63 8.27
C GLY A 159 17.26 20.72 9.50
N THR A 160 17.38 21.82 10.24
CA THR A 160 16.49 22.14 11.36
C THR A 160 15.08 22.46 10.84
N GLY A 161 14.06 21.79 11.36
CA GLY A 161 12.68 21.96 10.88
C GLY A 161 12.37 21.20 9.59
N GLU A 162 13.24 20.28 9.17
CA GLU A 162 12.99 19.40 8.03
C GLU A 162 12.63 17.98 8.51
N PRO A 163 11.81 17.23 7.76
CA PRO A 163 11.53 15.84 8.09
C PRO A 163 12.80 15.00 8.03
N ARG A 164 12.85 13.95 8.85
CA ARG A 164 13.93 12.96 8.75
C ARG A 164 13.60 11.96 7.65
N ILE A 165 14.55 11.70 6.77
CA ILE A 165 14.36 10.82 5.61
C ILE A 165 15.49 9.82 5.56
N GLY A 166 15.15 8.53 5.46
CA GLY A 166 16.09 7.46 5.19
C GLY A 166 15.78 6.83 3.85
N VAL A 167 16.79 6.66 3.00
CA VAL A 167 16.65 5.93 1.74
C VAL A 167 17.71 4.84 1.70
N TRP A 168 17.29 3.65 1.28
CA TRP A 168 18.17 2.54 0.98
C TRP A 168 17.75 1.91 -0.34
N SER A 169 18.74 1.45 -1.10
CA SER A 169 18.50 0.65 -2.30
C SER A 169 19.62 -0.37 -2.45
N GLY A 170 19.28 -1.57 -2.89
CA GLY A 170 20.25 -2.64 -3.05
C GLY A 170 19.69 -3.80 -3.87
N PRO A 171 20.49 -4.85 -4.08
CA PRO A 171 20.03 -6.05 -4.76
C PRO A 171 18.88 -6.70 -3.95
N ALA A 172 17.84 -7.14 -4.65
CA ALA A 172 16.84 -8.03 -4.06
C ALA A 172 17.48 -9.41 -3.83
N GLY A 173 17.32 -9.98 -2.63
CA GLY A 173 17.94 -11.26 -2.25
C GLY A 173 17.39 -12.51 -2.97
N GLY A 174 16.51 -12.34 -3.98
CA GLY A 174 15.92 -13.43 -4.75
C GLY A 174 16.90 -14.09 -5.72
N ARG A 175 16.65 -15.36 -6.05
CA ARG A 175 17.47 -16.18 -6.99
C ARG A 175 17.63 -15.57 -8.38
N SER A 176 16.69 -14.72 -8.78
CA SER A 176 16.61 -14.13 -10.12
C SER A 176 17.34 -12.79 -10.22
N GLY A 177 17.88 -12.29 -9.12
CA GLY A 177 18.27 -10.89 -8.98
C GLY A 177 17.05 -9.96 -8.97
N GLY A 178 17.32 -8.67 -8.81
CA GLY A 178 16.29 -7.63 -8.72
C GLY A 178 16.80 -6.43 -7.94
N VAL A 179 15.94 -5.43 -7.76
CA VAL A 179 16.26 -4.25 -6.97
C VAL A 179 15.25 -4.11 -5.85
N ALA A 180 15.75 -3.96 -4.63
CA ALA A 180 14.98 -3.59 -3.46
C ALA A 180 15.25 -2.12 -3.13
N GLN A 181 14.20 -1.41 -2.75
CA GLN A 181 14.24 -0.01 -2.33
C GLN A 181 13.45 0.13 -1.04
N LEU A 182 13.94 0.95 -0.12
CA LEU A 182 13.28 1.28 1.13
C LEU A 182 13.39 2.79 1.33
N VAL A 183 12.25 3.43 1.56
CA VAL A 183 12.15 4.84 1.92
C VAL A 183 11.46 4.93 3.27
N LEU A 184 12.07 5.65 4.21
CA LEU A 184 11.48 5.99 5.49
C LEU A 184 11.38 7.51 5.62
N LEU A 185 10.29 7.95 6.22
CA LEU A 185 9.98 9.34 6.51
C LEU A 185 9.52 9.42 7.96
N GLN A 186 10.12 10.31 8.73
CA GLN A 186 9.67 10.65 10.08
C GLN A 186 9.46 12.14 10.20
N LEU A 187 8.32 12.51 10.76
CA LEU A 187 7.91 13.88 10.99
C LEU A 187 7.29 13.97 12.38
N ASP A 188 7.77 14.90 13.20
CA ASP A 188 7.13 15.24 14.47
C ASP A 188 6.85 16.74 14.61
N GLU A 189 6.23 17.13 15.71
CA GLU A 189 5.88 18.53 16.00
C GLU A 189 7.09 19.49 15.91
N ARG A 190 8.30 19.02 16.25
CA ARG A 190 9.54 19.84 16.18
C ARG A 190 9.91 20.14 14.73
N ASP A 191 9.63 19.21 13.83
CA ASP A 191 9.88 19.37 12.39
C ASP A 191 8.86 20.32 11.73
N LEU A 192 7.74 20.63 12.40
CA LEU A 192 6.72 21.56 11.89
C LEU A 192 7.00 23.03 12.25
N GLY A 193 8.10 23.34 12.94
CA GLY A 193 8.43 24.71 13.38
C GLY A 193 7.42 25.29 14.38
N ARG A 194 6.53 24.46 14.94
CA ARG A 194 5.53 24.86 15.93
C ARG A 194 6.17 24.80 17.31
N SER A 195 6.50 25.95 17.89
CA SER A 195 6.85 26.02 19.30
C SER A 195 5.67 25.54 20.14
N ARG A 196 5.91 24.60 21.07
CA ARG A 196 4.95 24.20 22.10
C ARG A 196 4.39 25.47 22.76
N GLY A 197 3.15 25.82 22.44
CA GLY A 197 2.46 26.88 23.15
C GLY A 197 2.34 26.54 24.63
N ARG A 198 2.31 27.56 25.49
CA ARG A 198 2.22 27.48 26.97
C ARG A 198 1.10 26.57 27.52
N ASN A 199 0.15 26.15 26.68
CA ASN A 199 -1.01 25.31 27.01
C ASN A 199 -0.92 23.89 26.39
N GLY A 200 0.28 23.32 26.30
CA GLY A 200 0.62 22.05 25.64
C GLY A 200 -0.47 20.99 25.63
N ARG A 201 -1.00 20.67 24.44
CA ARG A 201 -2.05 19.65 24.27
C ARG A 201 -2.06 18.87 22.96
N SER A 202 -1.11 19.07 22.03
CA SER A 202 -1.10 18.31 20.78
C SER A 202 0.32 17.92 20.39
N ALA A 203 0.67 16.65 20.59
CA ALA A 203 1.91 16.10 20.07
C ALA A 203 1.61 15.34 18.78
N PHE A 204 2.07 15.86 17.64
CA PHE A 204 1.94 15.16 16.36
C PHE A 204 3.21 14.36 16.08
N ASN A 205 3.05 13.08 15.74
CA ASN A 205 4.14 12.20 15.35
C ASN A 205 3.69 11.34 14.17
N LEU A 206 4.53 11.22 13.15
CA LEU A 206 4.30 10.46 11.94
C LEU A 206 5.56 9.67 11.58
N ASN A 207 5.39 8.40 11.27
CA ASN A 207 6.39 7.57 10.64
C ASN A 207 5.75 6.89 9.42
N ALA A 208 6.37 7.00 8.26
CA ALA A 208 5.96 6.30 7.05
C ALA A 208 7.15 5.54 6.48
N SER A 209 6.95 4.28 6.14
CA SER A 209 7.93 3.45 5.44
C SER A 209 7.31 2.82 4.20
N VAL A 210 8.04 2.87 3.09
CA VAL A 210 7.71 2.22 1.82
C VAL A 210 8.86 1.31 1.45
N ALA A 211 8.60 0.02 1.35
CA ALA A 211 9.54 -0.94 0.78
C ALA A 211 9.00 -1.40 -0.57
N GLN A 212 9.86 -1.45 -1.58
CA GLN A 212 9.53 -1.96 -2.90
C GLN A 212 10.59 -2.96 -3.34
N VAL A 213 10.15 -4.07 -3.91
CA VAL A 213 11.00 -5.07 -4.55
C VAL A 213 10.52 -5.24 -5.98
N VAL A 214 11.44 -5.14 -6.92
CA VAL A 214 11.18 -5.39 -8.35
C VAL A 214 12.10 -6.51 -8.82
N GLU A 215 11.50 -7.59 -9.28
CA GLU A 215 12.18 -8.80 -9.74
C GLU A 215 11.73 -9.15 -11.16
N PRO A 216 12.57 -9.80 -11.97
CA PRO A 216 12.13 -10.33 -13.25
C PRO A 216 11.11 -11.45 -13.04
N LEU A 217 10.07 -11.47 -13.87
CA LEU A 217 9.02 -12.48 -13.81
C LEU A 217 9.51 -13.80 -14.41
N ARG A 218 9.43 -14.91 -13.66
CA ARG A 218 9.82 -16.25 -14.13
C ARG A 218 8.64 -17.04 -14.65
N GLU A 219 8.90 -17.90 -15.63
CA GLU A 219 7.94 -18.90 -16.12
C GLU A 219 7.58 -19.92 -15.02
N ASP A 220 8.53 -20.26 -14.12
CA ASP A 220 8.36 -21.27 -13.05
C ASP A 220 7.39 -20.90 -11.90
N ASP A 221 6.98 -19.63 -11.80
CA ASP A 221 6.07 -19.11 -10.75
C ASP A 221 4.60 -19.63 -10.93
N GLU A 222 4.38 -20.67 -11.74
CA GLU A 222 3.08 -21.29 -12.05
C GLU A 222 2.65 -22.41 -11.09
N ARG A 223 3.52 -22.86 -10.17
CA ARG A 223 3.30 -24.11 -9.40
C ARG A 223 2.84 -23.96 -7.94
N ASP A 224 2.64 -22.74 -7.45
CA ASP A 224 2.13 -22.45 -6.09
C ASP A 224 0.73 -21.79 -6.14
#